data_AF-A0A7N2ML14-F1
#
_entry.id   AF-A0A7N2ML14-F1
#
_cell.length_a   1.000
_cell.length_b   1.000
_cell.length_c   1.000
_cell.angle_alpha   90.00
_cell.angle_beta   90.00
_cell.angle_gamma   90.00
#
_symmetry.space_group_name_H-M   'P 1'
#
loop_
_entity.id
_entity.type
_entity.pdbx_description
1 polymer ?
#
loop_
_entity_poly.entity_id
_entity_poly.type
_entity_poly.pdbx_seq_one_letter_code
_entity_poly.pdbx_strand_id
1 'polypeptide(L)'
;MIMVRTRFGKMPLKDLTMERKRVEEFEETLIYATHFSEAISVGVLWGKRDHVGALSELIKLAFLLEFNEEAVMFLMKSKNLQVIKDKMFLASAFPSD
;
A
#
# COMPACT_ATOMS: atom_id res chain seq x y z
N MET A 1 -33.81 -8.84 18.90
CA MET A 1 -32.53 -8.17 18.58
C MET A 1 -31.67 -8.13 19.83
N ILE A 2 -30.50 -8.78 19.83
CA ILE A 2 -29.60 -8.82 20.99
C ILE A 2 -28.82 -7.49 21.03
N MET A 3 -28.90 -6.80 22.16
CA MET A 3 -28.26 -5.50 22.39
C MET A 3 -27.13 -5.66 23.40
N VAL A 4 -25.95 -5.14 23.08
CA VAL A 4 -24.77 -5.17 23.95
C VAL A 4 -24.51 -3.76 24.45
N ARG A 5 -24.24 -3.60 25.75
CA ARG A 5 -23.86 -2.31 26.33
C ARG A 5 -22.36 -2.11 26.14
N THR A 6 -21.98 -1.04 25.46
CA THR A 6 -20.60 -0.65 25.20
C THR A 6 -20.33 0.73 25.82
N ARG A 7 -19.07 1.18 25.76
CA ARG A 7 -18.66 2.55 26.12
C ARG A 7 -19.32 3.66 25.28
N PHE A 8 -19.93 3.28 24.15
CA PHE A 8 -20.66 4.19 23.25
C PHE A 8 -22.18 4.08 23.37
N GLY A 9 -22.70 3.33 24.37
CA GLY A 9 -24.13 3.10 24.56
C GLY A 9 -24.56 1.67 24.25
N LYS A 10 -25.85 1.43 24.02
CA LYS A 10 -26.35 0.11 23.62
C LYS A 10 -26.26 -0.04 22.10
N MET A 11 -25.57 -1.07 21.61
CA MET A 11 -25.39 -1.35 20.19
C MET A 11 -25.91 -2.75 19.84
N PRO A 12 -26.45 -2.98 18.63
CA PRO A 12 -26.81 -4.32 18.17
C PRO A 12 -25.59 -5.24 18.06
N LEU A 13 -25.73 -6.50 18.48
CA LEU A 13 -24.65 -7.49 18.39
C LEU A 13 -24.10 -7.64 16.97
N LYS A 14 -24.99 -7.62 15.96
CA LYS A 14 -24.64 -7.73 14.53
C LYS A 14 -23.65 -6.66 14.08
N ASP A 15 -23.81 -5.43 14.55
CA ASP A 15 -22.98 -4.29 14.12
C ASP A 15 -21.58 -4.42 14.74
N LEU A 16 -21.50 -4.87 15.99
CA LEU A 16 -20.23 -5.16 16.66
C LEU A 16 -19.46 -6.30 15.98
N THR A 17 -20.14 -7.38 15.59
CA THR A 17 -19.51 -8.47 14.83
C THR A 17 -19.02 -8.03 13.46
N MET A 18 -19.76 -7.14 12.78
CA MET A 18 -19.33 -6.61 11.47
C MET A 18 -18.12 -5.69 11.59
N GLU A 19 -18.11 -4.79 12.58
CA GLU A 19 -16.94 -3.92 12.82
C GLU A 19 -15.72 -4.73 13.23
N ARG A 20 -15.89 -5.75 14.09
CA ARG A 20 -14.80 -6.66 14.44
C ARG A 20 -14.24 -7.38 13.21
N LYS A 21 -15.11 -7.91 12.36
CA LYS A 21 -14.72 -8.59 11.12
C LYS A 21 -13.94 -7.66 10.19
N ARG A 22 -14.37 -6.39 10.06
CA ARG A 22 -13.66 -5.39 9.26
C ARG A 22 -12.27 -5.09 9.82
N VAL A 23 -12.13 -5.00 11.14
CA VAL A 23 -10.83 -4.79 11.79
C VAL A 23 -9.90 -5.98 11.55
N GLU A 24 -10.40 -7.21 11.72
CA GLU A 24 -9.63 -8.43 11.44
C GLU A 24 -9.15 -8.49 9.98
N GLU A 25 -10.04 -8.19 9.01
CA GLU A 25 -9.69 -8.12 7.59
C GLU A 25 -8.64 -7.02 7.28
N PHE A 26 -8.75 -5.87 7.94
CA PHE A 26 -7.78 -4.78 7.80
C PHE A 26 -6.41 -5.15 8.40
N GLU A 27 -6.38 -5.82 9.54
CA GLU A 27 -5.13 -6.29 10.18
C GLU A 27 -4.40 -7.30 9.27
N GLU A 28 -5.12 -8.27 8.71
CA GLU A 28 -4.55 -9.22 7.74
C GLU A 28 -3.96 -8.52 6.52
N THR A 29 -4.68 -7.54 5.98
CA THR A 29 -4.24 -6.72 4.84
C THR A 29 -2.97 -5.93 5.18
N LEU A 30 -2.91 -5.33 6.37
CA LEU A 30 -1.76 -4.56 6.83
C LEU A 30 -0.51 -5.43 7.01
N ILE A 31 -0.67 -6.63 7.59
CA ILE A 31 0.43 -7.58 7.76
C ILE A 31 0.96 -8.02 6.39
N TYR A 32 0.06 -8.38 5.47
CA TYR A 32 0.44 -8.77 4.12
C TYR A 32 1.17 -7.63 3.40
N ALA A 33 0.62 -6.42 3.40
CA ALA A 33 1.22 -5.25 2.75
C ALA A 33 2.62 -4.94 3.30
N THR A 34 2.81 -5.10 4.61
CA THR A 34 4.10 -4.88 5.26
C THR A 34 5.15 -5.86 4.73
N HIS A 35 4.89 -7.17 4.82
CA HIS A 35 5.84 -8.19 4.36
C HIS A 35 6.08 -8.14 2.85
N PHE A 36 5.03 -7.92 2.07
CA PHE A 36 5.13 -7.78 0.62
C PHE A 36 6.03 -6.59 0.25
N SER A 37 5.79 -5.43 0.85
CA SER A 37 6.56 -4.22 0.56
C SER A 37 8.05 -4.35 0.91
N GLU A 38 8.35 -5.03 2.02
CA GLU A 38 9.73 -5.27 2.46
C GLU A 38 10.45 -6.22 1.51
N ALA A 39 9.82 -7.35 1.16
CA ALA A 39 10.40 -8.35 0.26
C ALA A 39 10.74 -7.74 -1.11
N ILE A 40 9.82 -6.96 -1.69
CA ILE A 40 10.05 -6.26 -2.96
C ILE A 40 11.18 -5.25 -2.82
N SER A 41 11.19 -4.46 -1.74
CA SER A 41 12.20 -3.41 -1.55
C SER A 41 13.60 -3.97 -1.36
N VAL A 42 13.75 -5.06 -0.60
CA VAL A 42 15.02 -5.78 -0.43
C VAL A 42 15.53 -6.33 -1.76
N GLY A 43 14.64 -6.92 -2.56
CA GLY A 43 14.99 -7.46 -3.87
C GLY A 43 15.40 -6.39 -4.88
N VAL A 44 14.62 -5.32 -4.99
CA VAL A 44 14.84 -4.22 -5.96
C VAL A 44 16.08 -3.40 -5.61
N LEU A 45 16.33 -3.16 -4.32
CA LEU A 45 17.44 -2.32 -3.85
C LEU A 45 18.62 -3.17 -3.34
N TRP A 46 18.84 -4.34 -3.93
CA TRP A 46 19.98 -5.18 -3.57
C TRP A 46 21.30 -4.39 -3.66
N GLY A 47 22.01 -4.28 -2.53
CA GLY A 47 23.24 -3.47 -2.42
C GLY A 47 23.04 -1.98 -2.04
N LYS A 48 21.80 -1.48 -1.97
CA LYS A 48 21.45 -0.11 -1.55
C LYS A 48 20.49 -0.13 -0.34
N ARG A 49 20.95 -0.75 0.76
CA ARG A 49 20.11 -1.02 1.95
C ARG A 49 19.53 0.23 2.60
N ASP A 50 20.23 1.37 2.50
CA ASP A 50 19.80 2.64 3.11
C ASP A 50 18.45 3.15 2.56
N HIS A 51 18.04 2.69 1.37
CA HIS A 51 16.79 3.10 0.74
C HIS A 51 15.65 2.07 0.88
N VAL A 52 15.92 0.89 1.43
CA VAL A 52 14.93 -0.20 1.54
C VAL A 52 13.73 0.22 2.37
N GLY A 53 13.95 0.86 3.52
CA GLY A 53 12.86 1.31 4.39
C GLY A 53 11.94 2.32 3.71
N ALA A 54 12.51 3.29 2.99
CA ALA A 54 11.74 4.31 2.29
C ALA A 54 10.86 3.73 1.17
N LEU A 55 11.41 2.79 0.39
CA LEU A 55 10.65 2.13 -0.68
C LEU A 55 9.56 1.20 -0.12
N SER A 56 9.85 0.50 0.98
CA SER A 56 8.89 -0.38 1.65
C SER A 56 7.69 0.41 2.16
N GLU A 57 7.91 1.54 2.83
CA GLU A 57 6.82 2.41 3.30
C GLU A 57 5.97 2.95 2.14
N LEU A 58 6.60 3.34 1.02
CA LEU A 58 5.87 3.83 -0.15
C LEU A 58 4.97 2.74 -0.77
N ILE A 59 5.49 1.53 -0.94
CA ILE A 59 4.72 0.39 -1.50
C ILE A 59 3.59 -0.01 -0.55
N LYS A 60 3.85 -0.06 0.77
CA LYS A 60 2.84 -0.37 1.79
C LYS A 60 1.69 0.64 1.77
N LEU A 61 2.00 1.94 1.74
CA LEU A 61 0.98 3.00 1.63
C LEU A 61 0.19 2.88 0.33
N ALA A 62 0.87 2.56 -0.78
CA ALA A 62 0.20 2.39 -2.06
C ALA A 62 -0.79 1.22 -2.06
N PHE A 63 -0.42 0.12 -1.40
CA PHE A 63 -1.27 -1.05 -1.24
C PHE A 63 -2.50 -0.75 -0.35
N LEU A 64 -2.29 -0.09 0.79
CA LEU A 64 -3.36 0.18 1.77
C LEU A 64 -4.37 1.25 1.31
N LEU A 65 -3.91 2.24 0.54
CA LEU A 65 -4.75 3.34 0.09
C LEU A 65 -5.51 3.02 -1.21
N GLU A 66 -5.35 1.81 -1.75
CA GLU A 66 -5.96 1.35 -2.99
C GLU A 66 -5.95 2.47 -4.05
N PHE A 67 -4.76 3.05 -4.27
CA PHE A 67 -4.63 4.26 -5.08
C PHE A 67 -5.46 4.14 -6.34
N ASN A 68 -6.41 5.06 -6.52
CA ASN A 68 -7.22 5.09 -7.72
C ASN A 68 -6.27 5.29 -8.91
N GLU A 69 -6.07 4.22 -9.67
CA GLU A 69 -5.12 4.18 -10.78
C GLU A 69 -5.39 5.30 -11.78
N GLU A 70 -6.66 5.57 -12.08
CA GLU A 70 -7.07 6.65 -12.97
C GLU A 70 -6.70 8.02 -12.41
N ALA A 71 -6.91 8.24 -11.10
CA ALA A 71 -6.57 9.49 -10.43
C ALA A 71 -5.05 9.71 -10.36
N VAL A 72 -4.28 8.66 -10.06
CA VAL A 72 -2.81 8.70 -10.06
C VAL A 72 -2.30 8.97 -11.47
N MET A 73 -2.85 8.29 -12.47
CA MET A 73 -2.48 8.46 -13.88
C MET A 73 -2.84 9.85 -14.41
N PHE A 74 -3.97 10.40 -13.97
CA PHE A 74 -4.38 11.77 -14.25
C PHE A 74 -3.41 12.78 -13.61
N LEU A 75 -3.03 12.57 -12.34
CA LEU A 75 -2.04 13.39 -11.65
C LEU A 75 -0.68 13.35 -12.34
N MET A 76 -0.22 12.16 -12.75
CA MET A 76 1.02 11.99 -13.50
C MET A 76 1.01 12.76 -14.83
N LYS A 77 -0.10 12.69 -15.58
CA LYS A 77 -0.26 13.42 -16.85
C LYS A 77 -0.35 14.93 -16.64
N SER A 78 -1.13 15.38 -15.65
CA SER A 78 -1.41 16.81 -15.41
C SER A 78 -0.23 17.56 -14.78
N LYS A 79 0.59 16.90 -13.97
CA LYS A 79 1.80 17.48 -13.38
C LYS A 79 3.06 17.29 -14.23
N ASN A 80 2.92 16.79 -15.46
CA ASN A 80 4.04 16.39 -16.32
C ASN A 80 5.02 15.43 -15.61
N LEU A 81 4.51 14.69 -14.63
CA LEU A 81 5.16 13.62 -13.88
C LEU A 81 4.98 12.28 -14.60
N GLN A 82 4.73 12.31 -15.92
CA GLN A 82 4.92 11.12 -16.72
C GLN A 82 6.35 10.70 -16.40
N VAL A 83 6.51 9.55 -15.73
CA VAL A 83 7.81 8.90 -15.62
C VAL A 83 8.28 8.90 -17.04
N ILE A 84 9.27 9.75 -17.31
CA ILE A 84 9.86 9.86 -18.63
C ILE A 84 10.41 8.45 -18.78
N LYS A 85 9.65 7.62 -19.52
CA LYS A 85 10.09 6.36 -20.09
C LYS A 85 11.13 6.75 -21.12
N ASP A 86 12.16 7.47 -20.71
CA ASP A 86 13.33 7.56 -21.51
C ASP A 86 13.90 6.16 -21.43
N LYS A 87 13.54 5.37 -22.43
CA LYS A 87 14.09 4.03 -22.60
C LYS A 87 15.61 4.12 -22.58
N MET A 88 16.22 5.26 -22.94
CA MET A 88 17.66 5.50 -22.79
C MET A 88 18.09 5.67 -21.32
N PHE A 89 17.31 6.32 -20.45
CA PHE A 89 17.62 6.39 -19.01
C PHE A 89 17.52 5.01 -18.36
N LEU A 90 16.47 4.25 -18.66
CA LEU A 90 16.32 2.88 -18.13
C LEU A 90 17.36 1.91 -18.73
N ALA A 91 17.66 2.00 -20.03
CA ALA A 91 18.67 1.17 -20.69
C ALA A 91 20.11 1.55 -20.31
N SER A 92 20.37 2.81 -19.94
CA SER A 92 21.69 3.21 -19.40
C SER A 92 21.88 2.83 -17.94
N ALA A 93 20.81 2.81 -17.13
CA ALA A 93 20.86 2.32 -15.76
C ALA A 93 20.96 0.78 -15.69
N PHE A 94 20.41 0.08 -16.68
CA PHE A 94 20.46 -1.37 -16.82
C PHE A 94 20.93 -1.78 -18.23
N PRO A 95 22.23 -1.64 -18.52
CA PRO A 95 22.77 -2.09 -19.80
C PRO A 95 22.61 -3.61 -19.91
N SER A 96 22.07 -4.07 -21.04
CA SER A 96 22.13 -5.49 -21.41
C SER A 96 23.55 -5.82 -21.87
N ASP A 97 24.19 -6.80 -21.23
CA ASP A 97 25.44 -7.40 -21.69
C ASP A 97 25.33 -7.97 -23.12
#